data_AF-A0A519H8N6-F1
#
_entry.id   AF-A0A519H8N6-F1
#
_cell.length_a   1.000
_cell.length_b   1.000
_cell.length_c   1.000
_cell.angle_alpha   90.00
_cell.angle_beta   90.00
_cell.angle_gamma   90.00
#
_symmetry.space_group_name_H-M   'P 1'
#
loop_
_entity.id
_entity.type
_entity.pdbx_description
1 polymer ?
#
loop_
_entity_poly.entity_id
_entity_poly.type
_entity_poly.pdbx_seq_one_letter_code
_entity_poly.pdbx_strand_id
1 'polypeptide(L)'
;MTLQRTALALVFSLVAPLAVAQAPASEFPLAATGFLNEELPRMEKAVAERDRDYFEQSMGRAMNFSEQWGFKVQANPALARYKSCTDAVSDYIVVGLCRLIPSGDICLPDLAPRFDSNVKRCRDMAAGR
;
A
#
# COMPACT_ATOMS: atom_id res chain seq x y z
N MET A 1 -45.35 -3.00 52.51
CA MET A 1 -45.04 -4.05 51.51
C MET A 1 -45.14 -3.40 50.13
N THR A 2 -44.06 -2.81 49.61
CA THR A 2 -42.94 -3.40 48.82
C THR A 2 -43.16 -3.24 47.31
N LEU A 3 -42.04 -3.03 46.59
CA LEU A 3 -41.83 -2.84 45.14
C LEU A 3 -42.07 -1.39 44.66
N GLN A 4 -41.10 -0.50 44.49
CA GLN A 4 -39.74 -0.64 43.91
C GLN A 4 -39.79 -1.28 42.51
N ARG A 5 -39.52 -0.49 41.46
CA ARG A 5 -38.33 -0.63 40.57
C ARG A 5 -38.56 -0.07 39.16
N THR A 6 -37.91 1.07 38.92
CA THR A 6 -37.02 1.32 37.76
C THR A 6 -37.45 0.76 36.40
N ALA A 7 -37.90 1.65 35.52
CA ALA A 7 -37.84 1.44 34.07
C ALA A 7 -36.82 2.41 33.46
N LEU A 8 -35.52 2.13 33.65
CA LEU A 8 -34.49 2.68 32.78
C LEU A 8 -34.53 1.86 31.49
N ALA A 9 -35.08 2.44 30.42
CA ALA A 9 -34.95 1.90 29.07
C ALA A 9 -33.49 2.04 28.62
N LEU A 10 -32.73 0.96 28.78
CA LEU A 10 -31.37 0.84 28.28
C LEU A 10 -31.43 0.67 26.75
N VAL A 11 -31.22 1.76 26.01
CA VAL A 11 -30.99 1.70 24.56
C VAL A 11 -29.54 1.24 24.34
N PHE A 12 -29.32 -0.07 24.33
CA PHE A 12 -28.08 -0.64 23.82
C PHE A 12 -28.16 -0.68 22.29
N SER A 13 -27.73 0.41 21.65
CA SER A 13 -27.44 0.41 20.22
C SER A 13 -26.25 -0.53 19.96
N LEU A 14 -26.54 -1.71 19.44
CA LEU A 14 -25.56 -2.61 18.82
C LEU A 14 -24.99 -1.92 17.58
N VAL A 15 -23.96 -1.09 17.76
CA VAL A 15 -23.08 -0.70 16.66
C VAL A 15 -22.13 -1.89 16.44
N ALA A 16 -22.61 -2.88 15.68
CA ALA A 16 -21.72 -3.94 15.19
C ALA A 16 -20.69 -3.28 14.27
N PRO A 17 -19.37 -3.41 14.53
CA PRO A 17 -18.38 -2.96 13.57
C PRO A 17 -18.59 -3.76 12.29
N LEU A 18 -18.84 -3.05 11.17
CA LEU A 18 -18.79 -3.65 9.85
C LEU A 18 -17.35 -4.14 9.65
N ALA A 19 -17.13 -5.43 9.91
CA ALA A 19 -15.89 -6.10 9.55
C ALA A 19 -15.84 -6.12 8.01
N VAL A 20 -15.16 -5.14 7.42
CA VAL A 20 -14.75 -5.19 6.03
C VAL A 20 -13.87 -6.42 5.86
N ALA A 21 -14.40 -7.46 5.23
CA ALA A 21 -13.62 -8.64 4.88
C ALA A 21 -12.46 -8.16 4.01
N GLN A 22 -11.22 -8.36 4.49
CA GLN A 22 -10.03 -8.04 3.69
C GLN A 22 -10.08 -8.88 2.42
N ALA A 23 -9.82 -8.24 1.28
CA ALA A 23 -9.70 -8.91 -0.01
C ALA A 23 -8.76 -10.12 0.10
N PRO A 24 -9.05 -11.24 -0.56
CA PRO A 24 -8.20 -12.41 -0.47
C PRO A 24 -6.79 -12.07 -0.94
N ALA A 25 -5.77 -12.67 -0.33
CA ALA A 25 -4.38 -12.47 -0.75
C ALA A 25 -4.18 -12.82 -2.24
N SER A 26 -5.03 -13.71 -2.77
CA SER A 26 -5.18 -13.99 -4.19
C SER A 26 -5.72 -12.83 -5.05
N GLU A 27 -5.84 -11.61 -4.53
CA GLU A 27 -6.14 -10.39 -5.30
C GLU A 27 -4.99 -9.37 -5.27
N PHE A 28 -3.99 -9.56 -4.39
CA PHE A 28 -2.92 -8.59 -4.18
C PHE A 28 -2.08 -8.20 -5.42
N PRO A 29 -1.48 -9.12 -6.21
CA PRO A 29 -0.81 -8.79 -7.47
C PRO A 29 -1.59 -7.89 -8.42
N LEU A 30 -2.90 -8.10 -8.56
CA LEU A 30 -3.74 -7.26 -9.42
C LEU A 30 -3.86 -5.85 -8.82
N ALA A 31 -4.13 -5.75 -7.52
CA ALA A 31 -4.22 -4.47 -6.83
C ALA A 31 -2.89 -3.69 -6.83
N ALA A 32 -1.77 -4.36 -6.55
CA ALA A 32 -0.43 -3.77 -6.55
C ALA A 32 -0.03 -3.30 -7.95
N THR A 33 -0.31 -4.09 -8.98
CA THR A 33 -0.07 -3.70 -10.37
C THR A 33 -0.93 -2.51 -10.78
N GLY A 34 -2.21 -2.48 -10.37
CA GLY A 34 -3.10 -1.33 -10.60
C GLY A 34 -2.55 -0.05 -9.97
N PHE A 35 -2.19 -0.11 -8.69
CA PHE A 35 -1.55 1.01 -7.98
C PHE A 35 -0.29 1.50 -8.69
N LEU A 36 0.62 0.59 -9.06
CA LEU A 36 1.87 0.95 -9.74
C LEU A 36 1.63 1.51 -11.16
N ASN A 37 0.63 1.03 -11.88
CA ASN A 37 0.30 1.54 -13.21
C ASN A 37 -0.25 2.98 -13.15
N GLU A 38 -0.89 3.38 -12.05
CA GLU A 38 -1.28 4.76 -11.82
C GLU A 38 -0.12 5.64 -11.35
N GLU A 39 0.69 5.15 -10.42
CA GLU A 39 1.72 5.96 -9.78
C GLU A 39 2.98 6.13 -10.64
N LEU A 40 3.41 5.12 -11.39
CA LEU A 40 4.68 5.21 -12.13
C LEU A 40 4.72 6.32 -13.18
N PRO A 41 3.69 6.50 -14.04
CA PRO A 41 3.68 7.61 -14.99
C PRO A 41 3.65 8.98 -14.30
N ARG A 42 2.95 9.09 -13.15
CA ARG A 42 2.89 10.33 -12.36
C ARG A 42 4.26 10.64 -11.75
N MET A 43 4.94 9.62 -11.23
CA MET A 43 6.30 9.73 -10.70
C MET A 43 7.30 10.15 -11.77
N GLU A 44 7.25 9.53 -12.96
CA GLU A 44 8.13 9.89 -14.07
C GLU A 44 7.95 11.35 -14.49
N LYS A 45 6.70 11.82 -14.56
CA LYS A 45 6.38 13.23 -14.79
C LYS A 45 6.94 14.13 -13.68
N ALA A 46 6.73 13.78 -12.42
CA ALA A 46 7.22 14.56 -11.28
C ALA A 46 8.76 14.65 -11.25
N VAL A 47 9.46 13.57 -11.60
CA VAL A 47 10.92 13.58 -11.76
C VAL A 47 11.33 14.55 -12.86
N ALA A 48 10.67 14.52 -14.02
CA ALA A 48 10.98 15.41 -15.14
C ALA A 48 10.72 16.89 -14.81
N GLU A 49 9.65 17.18 -14.07
CA GLU A 49 9.26 18.53 -13.66
C GLU A 49 9.95 18.99 -12.36
N ARG A 50 10.72 18.11 -11.72
CA ARG A 50 11.30 18.30 -10.39
C ARG A 50 10.29 18.65 -9.28
N ASP A 51 9.09 18.11 -9.42
CA ASP A 51 8.00 18.27 -8.47
C ASP A 51 8.24 17.41 -7.22
N ARG A 52 8.62 18.09 -6.13
CA ARG A 52 8.86 17.46 -4.82
C ARG A 52 7.54 17.18 -4.08
N ASP A 53 6.52 17.98 -4.32
CA ASP A 53 5.24 17.91 -3.61
C ASP A 53 4.47 16.65 -4.01
N TYR A 54 4.65 16.19 -5.25
CA TYR A 54 4.19 14.87 -5.69
C TYR A 54 4.62 13.75 -4.73
N PHE A 55 5.89 13.74 -4.30
CA PHE A 55 6.45 12.64 -3.49
C PHE A 55 5.86 12.60 -2.08
N GLU A 56 5.57 13.76 -1.49
CA GLU A 56 4.88 13.85 -0.20
C GLU A 56 3.47 13.25 -0.29
N GLN A 57 2.69 13.65 -1.30
CA GLN A 57 1.33 13.15 -1.49
C GLN A 57 1.33 11.66 -1.87
N SER A 58 2.30 11.23 -2.69
CA SER A 58 2.45 9.85 -3.11
C SER A 58 2.77 8.93 -1.92
N MET A 59 3.54 9.41 -0.93
CA MET A 59 3.77 8.68 0.32
C MET A 59 2.46 8.35 1.05
N GLY A 60 1.54 9.32 1.15
CA GLY A 60 0.23 9.08 1.76
C GLY A 60 -0.57 7.98 1.04
N ARG A 61 -0.55 7.97 -0.30
CA ARG A 61 -1.22 6.93 -1.10
C ARG A 61 -0.58 5.55 -0.91
N ALA A 62 0.75 5.48 -0.92
CA ALA A 62 1.47 4.24 -0.68
C ALA A 62 1.24 3.68 0.73
N MET A 63 1.19 4.56 1.75
CA MET A 63 0.87 4.17 3.13
C MET A 63 -0.55 3.62 3.25
N ASN A 64 -1.55 4.31 2.70
CA ASN A 64 -2.93 3.82 2.69
C ASN A 64 -3.06 2.47 2.00
N PHE A 65 -2.41 2.30 0.84
CA PHE A 65 -2.38 1.01 0.14
C PHE A 65 -1.72 -0.07 1.01
N SER A 66 -0.59 0.25 1.65
CA SER A 66 0.13 -0.69 2.50
C SER A 66 -0.65 -1.11 3.75
N GLU A 67 -1.42 -0.19 4.35
CA GLU A 67 -2.29 -0.44 5.49
C GLU A 67 -3.49 -1.32 5.11
N GLN A 68 -4.13 -1.03 3.97
CA GLN A 68 -5.24 -1.83 3.46
C GLN A 68 -4.86 -3.32 3.30
N TRP A 69 -3.63 -3.57 2.85
CA TRP A 69 -3.11 -4.93 2.61
C TRP A 69 -2.29 -5.51 3.77
N GLY A 70 -1.94 -4.67 4.75
CA GLY A 70 -1.25 -5.06 5.97
C GLY A 70 0.21 -5.50 5.82
N PHE A 71 0.90 -5.15 4.73
CA PHE A 71 2.28 -5.68 4.50
C PHE A 71 3.40 -4.81 5.04
N LYS A 72 3.15 -3.54 5.42
CA LYS A 72 4.21 -2.65 5.94
C LYS A 72 4.27 -2.60 7.46
N VAL A 73 3.13 -2.53 8.15
CA VAL A 73 3.08 -2.42 9.62
C VAL A 73 2.80 -3.77 10.29
N GLN A 74 1.88 -4.56 9.74
CA GLN A 74 1.40 -5.81 10.33
C GLN A 74 2.13 -7.06 9.82
N ALA A 75 3.01 -6.90 8.82
CA ALA A 75 3.75 -7.99 8.18
C ALA A 75 2.85 -9.17 7.74
N ASN A 76 1.76 -8.89 7.03
CA ASN A 76 0.77 -9.87 6.60
C ASN A 76 1.42 -11.12 5.93
N PRO A 77 1.43 -12.29 6.61
CA PRO A 77 2.14 -13.46 6.12
C PRO A 77 1.49 -14.05 4.87
N ALA A 78 0.21 -13.78 4.62
CA ALA A 78 -0.48 -14.22 3.41
C ALA A 78 0.09 -13.58 2.13
N LEU A 79 0.83 -12.48 2.26
CA LEU A 79 1.47 -11.76 1.16
C LEU A 79 2.92 -12.19 0.92
N ALA A 80 3.49 -13.08 1.74
CA ALA A 80 4.88 -13.52 1.62
C ALA A 80 5.23 -14.08 0.23
N ARG A 81 4.30 -14.82 -0.40
CA ARG A 81 4.46 -15.36 -1.76
C ARG A 81 4.44 -14.29 -2.86
N TYR A 82 4.03 -13.06 -2.55
CA TYR A 82 3.97 -11.93 -3.47
C TYR A 82 4.99 -10.85 -3.12
N LYS A 83 6.13 -11.25 -2.53
CA LYS A 83 7.17 -10.33 -2.06
C LYS A 83 7.60 -9.31 -3.12
N SER A 84 7.70 -9.71 -4.38
CA SER A 84 8.05 -8.77 -5.47
C SER A 84 7.01 -7.66 -5.66
N CYS A 85 5.73 -7.91 -5.40
CA CYS A 85 4.70 -6.86 -5.39
C CYS A 85 4.82 -5.94 -4.17
N THR A 86 5.01 -6.49 -2.96
CA THR A 86 5.18 -5.66 -1.74
C THR A 86 6.45 -4.81 -1.82
N ASP A 87 7.54 -5.38 -2.34
CA ASP A 87 8.81 -4.67 -2.54
C ASP A 87 8.66 -3.57 -3.59
N ALA A 88 7.99 -3.82 -4.73
CA ALA A 88 7.76 -2.81 -5.75
C ALA A 88 6.95 -1.61 -5.21
N VAL A 89 5.87 -1.87 -4.47
CA VAL A 89 5.07 -0.80 -3.87
C VAL A 89 5.84 -0.05 -2.76
N SER A 90 6.74 -0.73 -2.06
CA SER A 90 7.55 -0.09 -1.02
C SER A 90 8.68 0.77 -1.60
N ASP A 91 9.30 0.29 -2.67
CA ASP A 91 10.51 0.90 -3.25
C ASP A 91 10.20 2.03 -4.25
N TYR A 92 9.01 2.11 -4.86
CA TYR A 92 8.79 3.05 -5.99
C TYR A 92 9.04 4.52 -5.63
N ILE A 93 8.62 4.97 -4.44
CA ILE A 93 8.85 6.36 -3.99
C ILE A 93 10.35 6.60 -3.83
N VAL A 94 11.06 5.65 -3.22
CA VAL A 94 12.51 5.74 -3.00
C VAL A 94 13.24 5.83 -4.33
N VAL A 95 12.85 4.98 -5.29
CA VAL A 95 13.39 5.00 -6.66
C VAL A 95 13.14 6.35 -7.34
N GLY A 96 11.92 6.89 -7.26
CA GLY A 96 11.60 8.19 -7.84
C GLY A 96 12.38 9.34 -7.19
N LEU A 97 12.51 9.33 -5.86
CA LEU A 97 13.32 10.31 -5.14
C LEU A 97 14.80 10.22 -5.51
N CYS A 98 15.34 9.00 -5.70
CA CYS A 98 16.72 8.80 -6.15
C CYS A 98 16.95 9.21 -7.61
N ARG A 99 15.92 9.19 -8.46
CA ARG A 99 15.99 9.79 -9.79
C ARG A 99 15.98 11.33 -9.72
N LEU A 100 15.28 11.90 -8.75
CA LEU A 100 15.22 13.36 -8.54
C LEU A 100 16.49 13.91 -7.86
N ILE A 101 17.05 13.20 -6.88
CA ILE A 101 18.20 13.58 -6.05
C ILE A 101 19.14 12.36 -5.95
N PRO A 102 20.02 12.14 -6.96
CA PRO A 102 20.82 10.92 -7.06
C PRO A 102 21.96 10.82 -6.03
N SER A 103 22.30 11.91 -5.34
CA SER A 103 23.40 11.97 -4.37
C SER A 103 23.00 11.59 -2.93
N GLY A 104 21.81 11.02 -2.72
CA GLY A 104 21.36 10.60 -1.38
C GLY A 104 21.98 9.26 -0.97
N ASP A 105 22.30 9.11 0.31
CA ASP A 105 22.96 7.91 0.87
C ASP A 105 22.16 6.60 0.67
N ILE A 106 20.84 6.72 0.49
CA ILE A 106 19.91 5.61 0.26
C ILE A 106 19.83 5.18 -1.22
N CYS A 107 20.44 5.93 -2.14
CA CYS A 107 20.36 5.71 -3.58
C CYS A 107 21.40 4.71 -4.06
N LEU A 108 21.18 3.44 -3.71
CA LEU A 108 22.06 2.36 -4.08
C LEU A 108 22.03 2.08 -5.60
N PRO A 109 23.16 1.71 -6.23
CA PRO A 109 23.22 1.45 -7.67
C PRO A 109 22.27 0.35 -8.17
N ASP A 110 21.96 -0.63 -7.32
CA ASP A 110 21.10 -1.77 -7.64
C ASP A 110 19.62 -1.52 -7.38
N LEU A 111 19.26 -0.39 -6.75
CA LEU A 111 17.89 -0.07 -6.35
C LEU A 111 16.93 -0.04 -7.55
N ALA A 112 17.26 0.73 -8.59
CA ALA A 112 16.42 0.84 -9.78
C ALA A 112 16.31 -0.48 -10.57
N PRO A 113 17.42 -1.19 -10.89
CA PRO A 113 17.32 -2.51 -11.52
C PRO A 113 16.50 -3.53 -10.74
N ARG A 114 16.66 -3.56 -9.39
CA ARG A 114 15.88 -4.46 -8.52
C ARG A 114 14.40 -4.10 -8.53
N PHE A 115 14.08 -2.81 -8.45
CA PHE A 115 12.72 -2.30 -8.54
C PHE A 115 12.06 -2.70 -9.87
N ASP A 116 12.71 -2.46 -11.01
CA ASP A 116 12.16 -2.81 -12.33
C ASP A 116 11.90 -4.32 -12.45
N SER A 117 12.82 -5.13 -11.91
CA SER A 117 12.68 -6.59 -11.83
C SER A 117 11.47 -7.01 -10.98
N ASN A 118 11.23 -6.32 -9.86
CA ASN A 118 10.09 -6.56 -8.98
C ASN A 118 8.76 -6.15 -9.62
N VAL A 119 8.70 -4.99 -10.28
CA VAL A 119 7.53 -4.54 -11.05
C VAL A 119 7.17 -5.57 -12.13
N LYS A 120 8.16 -6.04 -12.89
CA LYS A 120 7.96 -7.07 -13.91
C LYS A 120 7.36 -8.35 -13.30
N ARG A 121 7.99 -8.91 -12.27
CA ARG A 121 7.47 -10.11 -11.60
C ARG A 121 6.06 -9.90 -11.04
N CYS A 122 5.76 -8.72 -10.51
CA CYS A 122 4.43 -8.41 -10.00
C CYS A 122 3.37 -8.42 -11.10
N ARG A 123 3.68 -7.81 -12.25
CA ARG A 123 2.83 -7.84 -13.46
C ARG A 123 2.61 -9.27 -13.97
N ASP A 124 3.66 -10.08 -14.01
CA ASP A 124 3.56 -11.48 -14.44
C ASP A 124 2.62 -12.27 -13.52
N MET A 125 2.71 -12.06 -12.20
CA MET A 125 1.79 -12.69 -11.24
C MET A 125 0.35 -12.17 -11.36
N ALA A 126 0.14 -10.91 -11.72
CA ALA A 126 -1.19 -10.35 -11.94
C ALA A 126 -1.83 -10.90 -13.22
N ALA A 127 -1.04 -11.11 -14.27
CA ALA A 127 -1.50 -11.68 -15.54
C ALA A 127 -1.79 -13.19 -15.45
N GLY A 128 -1.16 -13.91 -14.52
CA GLY A 128 -1.38 -15.34 -14.30
C GLY A 128 -2.55 -15.70 -13.38
N ARG A 129 -3.46 -14.75 -13.10
CA ARG A 129 -4.64 -14.95 -12.26
C ARG A 129 -5.93 -15.03 -13.03
#